data_AF-A0A6I5R3A1-F1
#
_entry.id   AF-A0A6I5R3A1-F1
#
_cell.length_a   1.000
_cell.length_b   1.000
_cell.length_c   1.000
_cell.angle_alpha   90.00
_cell.angle_beta   90.00
_cell.angle_gamma   90.00
#
_symmetry.space_group_name_H-M   'P 1'
#
loop_
_entity.id
_entity.type
_entity.pdbx_description
1 polymer ?
#
loop_
_entity_poly.entity_id
_entity_poly.type
_entity_poly.pdbx_seq_one_letter_code
_entity_poly.pdbx_strand_id
1 'polypeptide(L)'
;MKKRWWSMGIVGLELMFVVLWSTGFIGAKYGLPYAGPFTLLFIRYALVALLLFVWLSYRRELHFRSQAAIARSVVVGLLAHAIWLSAVFGAISLGVSPWIVALITALQPMVTSVLSGPLLQERVSSMQWAGMVIGLLGVVLVVGTKIVDLTAATDSIAFCRVQ
;
A
#
# COMPACT_ATOMS: atom_id res chain seq x y z
N MET A 1 -0.72 6.63 -33.95
CA MET A 1 0.59 6.40 -33.29
C MET A 1 0.79 7.13 -31.95
N LYS A 2 0.15 8.30 -31.69
CA LYS A 2 0.27 9.03 -30.39
C LYS A 2 -0.22 8.25 -29.16
N LYS A 3 -1.22 7.36 -29.29
CA LYS A 3 -1.75 6.54 -28.17
C LYS A 3 -0.71 5.59 -27.54
N ARG A 4 0.23 5.04 -28.32
CA ARG A 4 1.19 4.02 -27.85
C ARG A 4 2.31 4.59 -26.96
N TRP A 5 2.68 5.85 -27.19
CA TRP A 5 3.68 6.57 -26.38
C TRP A 5 3.14 6.98 -25.01
N TRP A 6 1.86 7.33 -24.93
CA TRP A 6 1.20 7.63 -23.66
C TRP A 6 1.05 6.39 -22.78
N SER A 7 0.72 5.23 -23.36
CA SER A 7 0.61 3.97 -22.61
C SER A 7 1.97 3.48 -22.08
N MET A 8 3.08 3.71 -22.80
CA MET A 8 4.42 3.36 -22.30
C MET A 8 4.85 4.26 -21.13
N GLY A 9 4.47 5.53 -21.13
CA GLY A 9 4.70 6.43 -20.01
C GLY A 9 3.94 6.02 -18.74
N ILE A 10 2.68 5.57 -18.90
CA ILE A 10 1.85 5.10 -17.78
C ILE A 10 2.43 3.82 -17.17
N VAL A 11 2.79 2.83 -17.99
CA VAL A 11 3.43 1.59 -17.48
C VAL A 11 4.75 1.89 -16.77
N GLY A 12 5.55 2.82 -17.28
CA GLY A 12 6.77 3.28 -16.61
C GLY A 12 6.49 3.90 -15.23
N LEU A 13 5.44 4.72 -15.13
CA LEU A 13 5.02 5.33 -13.87
C LEU A 13 4.53 4.29 -12.86
N GLU A 14 3.75 3.31 -13.31
CA GLU A 14 3.26 2.19 -12.50
C GLU A 14 4.43 1.34 -11.96
N LEU A 15 5.40 1.01 -12.82
CA LEU A 15 6.59 0.27 -12.40
C LEU A 15 7.44 1.05 -11.39
N MET A 16 7.65 2.35 -11.63
CA MET A 16 8.34 3.21 -10.67
C MET A 16 7.61 3.28 -9.33
N PHE A 17 6.28 3.40 -9.38
CA PHE A 17 5.45 3.41 -8.18
C PHE A 17 5.59 2.10 -7.40
N VAL A 18 5.53 0.94 -8.07
CA VAL A 18 5.73 -0.36 -7.43
C VAL A 18 7.10 -0.44 -6.76
N VAL A 19 8.17 -0.06 -7.46
CA VAL A 19 9.54 -0.07 -6.90
C VAL A 19 9.65 0.86 -5.69
N LEU A 20 9.19 2.12 -5.83
CA LEU A 20 9.22 3.11 -4.74
C LEU A 20 8.38 2.65 -3.54
N TRP A 21 7.25 2.00 -3.78
CA TRP A 21 6.43 1.45 -2.71
C TRP A 21 7.11 0.26 -2.03
N SER A 22 7.69 -0.66 -2.80
CA SER A 22 8.39 -1.85 -2.30
C SER A 22 9.57 -1.51 -1.39
N THR A 23 10.29 -0.40 -1.65
CA THR A 23 11.35 0.05 -0.73
C THR A 23 10.85 0.34 0.68
N GLY A 24 9.56 0.66 0.85
CA GLY A 24 8.93 0.84 2.15
C GLY A 24 8.99 -0.40 3.03
N PHE A 25 8.88 -1.60 2.45
CA PHE A 25 9.00 -2.86 3.20
C PHE A 25 10.43 -3.12 3.66
N ILE A 26 11.41 -2.75 2.83
CA ILE A 26 12.84 -2.81 3.18
C ILE A 26 13.11 -1.86 4.35
N GLY A 27 12.65 -0.61 4.24
CA GLY A 27 12.74 0.40 5.31
C GLY A 27 12.06 -0.04 6.61
N ALA A 28 10.90 -0.70 6.53
CA ALA A 28 10.23 -1.26 7.69
C ALA A 28 11.07 -2.38 8.34
N LYS A 29 11.59 -3.34 7.56
CA LYS A 29 12.41 -4.45 8.08
C LYS A 29 13.65 -3.96 8.84
N TYR A 30 14.33 -2.94 8.31
CA TYR A 30 15.55 -2.40 8.94
C TYR A 30 15.27 -1.34 10.00
N GLY A 31 14.13 -0.63 9.93
CA GLY A 31 13.77 0.45 10.85
C GLY A 31 13.02 -0.01 12.09
N LEU A 32 12.19 -1.07 12.00
CA LEU A 32 11.37 -1.57 13.10
C LEU A 32 12.15 -1.98 14.36
N PRO A 33 13.40 -2.50 14.27
CA PRO A 33 14.22 -2.75 15.45
C PRO A 33 14.58 -1.50 16.26
N TYR A 34 14.52 -0.31 15.65
CA TYR A 34 15.01 0.94 16.24
C TYR A 34 13.90 1.95 16.54
N ALA A 35 12.76 1.86 15.86
CA ALA A 35 11.65 2.78 16.04
C ALA A 35 10.30 2.08 15.84
N GLY A 36 9.29 2.52 16.60
CA GLY A 36 7.92 2.04 16.45
C GLY A 36 7.37 2.31 15.04
N PRO A 37 6.36 1.53 14.60
CA PRO A 37 5.82 1.63 13.24
C PRO A 37 5.29 3.03 12.90
N PHE A 38 4.64 3.70 13.85
CA PHE A 38 4.15 5.06 13.66
C PHE A 38 5.27 6.10 13.52
N THR A 39 6.36 5.93 14.26
CA THR A 39 7.53 6.82 14.19
C THR A 39 8.23 6.69 12.83
N LEU A 40 8.41 5.47 12.33
CA LEU A 40 8.97 5.23 10.99
C LEU A 40 8.09 5.84 9.89
N LEU A 41 6.77 5.68 10.01
CA LEU A 41 5.83 6.28 9.07
C LEU A 41 5.89 7.81 9.11
N PHE A 42 5.93 8.40 10.31
CA PHE A 42 6.06 9.85 10.47
C PHE A 42 7.33 10.37 9.78
N ILE A 43 8.48 9.75 10.05
CA ILE A 43 9.75 10.14 9.41
C ILE A 43 9.65 9.99 7.89
N ARG A 44 9.09 8.89 7.38
CA ARG A 44 8.93 8.66 5.95
C ARG A 44 8.08 9.75 5.29
N TYR A 45 6.91 10.06 5.84
CA TYR A 45 6.04 11.08 5.27
C TYR A 45 6.61 12.50 5.43
N ALA A 46 7.34 12.78 6.52
CA ALA A 46 8.05 14.04 6.70
C ALA A 46 9.15 14.22 5.64
N LEU A 47 9.93 13.17 5.36
CA LEU A 47 10.95 13.19 4.30
C LEU A 47 10.33 13.38 2.91
N VAL A 48 9.23 12.67 2.60
CA VAL A 48 8.52 12.84 1.33
C VAL A 48 7.97 14.25 1.19
N ALA A 49 7.36 14.81 2.25
CA ALA A 49 6.86 16.18 2.26
C ALA A 49 7.99 17.20 2.04
N LEU A 50 9.14 17.01 2.69
CA LEU A 50 10.32 17.85 2.52
C LEU A 50 10.87 17.78 1.09
N LEU A 51 11.02 16.58 0.53
CA LEU A 51 11.52 16.38 -0.84
C LEU A 51 10.59 17.02 -1.86
N LEU A 52 9.27 16.82 -1.72
CA LEU A 52 8.28 17.46 -2.58
C LEU A 52 8.32 18.98 -2.44
N PHE A 53 8.44 19.50 -1.22
CA PHE A 53 8.56 20.94 -0.97
C PHE A 53 9.81 21.53 -1.63
N VAL A 54 10.98 20.90 -1.48
CA VAL A 54 12.23 21.32 -2.12
C VAL A 54 12.11 21.28 -3.64
N TRP A 55 11.56 20.19 -4.18
CA TRP A 55 11.36 20.03 -5.63
C TRP A 55 10.44 21.10 -6.22
N LEU A 56 9.29 21.34 -5.58
CA LEU A 56 8.34 22.37 -6.01
C LEU A 56 8.91 23.78 -5.87
N SER A 57 9.69 24.02 -4.82
CA SER A 57 10.43 25.29 -4.62
C SER A 57 11.42 25.51 -5.76
N TYR A 58 12.21 24.49 -6.09
CA TYR A 58 13.18 24.55 -7.18
C TYR A 58 12.51 24.82 -8.53
N ARG A 59 11.36 24.18 -8.79
CA ARG A 59 10.57 24.42 -10.01
C ARG A 59 9.81 25.74 -10.02
N ARG A 60 9.77 26.48 -8.90
CA ARG A 60 8.92 27.67 -8.70
C ARG A 60 7.43 27.42 -8.94
N GLU A 61 7.00 26.17 -8.75
CA GLU A 61 5.62 25.72 -8.94
C GLU A 61 4.87 25.62 -7.59
N LEU A 62 5.43 26.19 -6.51
CA LEU A 62 4.74 26.33 -5.23
C LEU A 62 3.58 27.33 -5.35
N HIS A 63 2.45 26.84 -5.83
CA HIS A 63 1.22 27.60 -5.96
C HIS A 63 0.25 27.22 -4.85
N PHE A 64 0.17 28.04 -3.80
CA PHE A 64 -0.88 27.95 -2.80
C PHE A 64 -2.17 28.58 -3.36
N ARG A 65 -2.89 27.80 -4.18
CA ARG A 65 -4.03 28.28 -4.99
C ARG A 65 -5.18 28.87 -4.16
N SER A 66 -5.46 28.32 -2.97
CA SER A 66 -6.40 28.89 -1.98
C SER A 66 -6.33 28.13 -0.64
N GLN A 67 -6.69 28.80 0.46
CA GLN A 67 -6.88 28.18 1.79
C GLN A 67 -7.84 26.98 1.72
N ALA A 68 -8.89 27.08 0.91
CA ALA A 68 -9.85 26.00 0.70
C ALA A 68 -9.23 24.79 -0.04
N ALA A 69 -8.33 25.01 -1.01
CA ALA A 69 -7.63 23.93 -1.70
C ALA A 69 -6.66 23.21 -0.75
N ILE A 70 -5.95 23.97 0.10
CA ILE A 70 -5.06 23.41 1.14
C ILE A 70 -5.88 22.56 2.11
N ALA A 71 -7.01 23.07 2.62
CA ALA A 71 -7.87 22.34 3.53
C ALA A 71 -8.37 21.02 2.91
N ARG A 72 -8.78 21.02 1.64
CA ARG A 72 -9.18 19.79 0.93
C ARG A 72 -8.03 18.80 0.82
N SER A 73 -6.83 19.26 0.48
CA SER A 73 -5.64 18.39 0.40
C SER A 73 -5.27 17.79 1.76
N VAL A 74 -5.39 18.56 2.84
CA VAL A 74 -5.18 18.08 4.21
C VAL A 74 -6.22 17.02 4.57
N VAL A 75 -7.50 17.27 4.30
CA VAL A 75 -8.58 16.30 4.56
C VAL A 75 -8.37 15.00 3.78
N VAL A 76 -8.02 15.10 2.50
CA VAL A 76 -7.71 13.92 1.66
C VAL A 76 -6.49 13.18 2.21
N GLY A 77 -5.43 13.89 2.59
CA GLY A 77 -4.24 13.28 3.18
C GLY A 77 -4.53 12.55 4.50
N LEU A 78 -5.32 13.17 5.38
CA LEU A 78 -5.74 12.59 6.65
C LEU A 78 -6.61 11.34 6.43
N LEU A 79 -7.58 11.40 5.53
CA LEU A 79 -8.44 10.25 5.21
C LEU A 79 -7.64 9.11 4.57
N ALA A 80 -6.84 9.42 3.55
CA ALA A 80 -6.14 8.42 2.75
C ALA A 80 -4.97 7.77 3.51
N HIS A 81 -4.28 8.50 4.38
CA HIS A 81 -3.08 8.01 5.05
C HIS A 81 -3.27 7.88 6.56
N ALA A 82 -3.61 8.96 7.27
CA ALA A 82 -3.63 8.93 8.73
C ALA A 82 -4.73 8.00 9.28
N ILE A 83 -5.96 8.15 8.80
CA ILE A 83 -7.11 7.35 9.23
C ILE A 83 -6.93 5.89 8.75
N TRP A 84 -6.54 5.69 7.49
CA TRP A 84 -6.31 4.35 6.96
C TRP A 84 -5.23 3.59 7.75
N LEU A 85 -4.06 4.20 8.00
CA LEU A 85 -2.99 3.57 8.79
C LEU A 85 -3.45 3.34 10.24
N SER A 86 -4.09 4.32 10.86
CA SER A 86 -4.57 4.20 12.25
C SER A 86 -5.58 3.06 12.39
N ALA A 87 -6.48 2.88 11.43
CA ALA A 87 -7.43 1.77 11.42
C ALA A 87 -6.73 0.41 11.24
N VAL A 88 -5.77 0.32 10.33
CA VAL A 88 -4.98 -0.89 10.08
C VAL A 88 -4.16 -1.31 11.30
N PHE A 89 -3.36 -0.39 11.86
CA PHE A 89 -2.56 -0.67 13.05
C PHE A 89 -3.42 -0.83 14.31
N GLY A 90 -4.55 -0.12 14.39
CA GLY A 90 -5.55 -0.31 15.43
C GLY A 90 -6.14 -1.71 15.42
N ALA A 91 -6.52 -2.24 14.25
CA ALA A 91 -7.01 -3.61 14.11
C ALA A 91 -5.96 -4.65 14.56
N ILE A 92 -4.70 -4.44 14.19
CA ILE A 92 -3.59 -5.30 14.64
C ILE A 92 -3.43 -5.21 16.18
N SER A 93 -3.56 -4.02 16.74
CA SER A 93 -3.45 -3.80 18.19
C SER A 93 -4.61 -4.43 18.97
N LEU A 94 -5.79 -4.57 18.34
CA LEU A 94 -6.95 -5.31 18.87
C LEU A 94 -6.81 -6.83 18.72
N GLY A 95 -5.69 -7.33 18.19
CA GLY A 95 -5.39 -8.76 18.07
C GLY A 95 -5.75 -9.37 16.71
N VAL A 96 -6.17 -8.58 15.72
CA VAL A 96 -6.39 -9.09 14.36
C VAL A 96 -5.05 -9.44 13.73
N SER A 97 -4.94 -10.65 13.18
CA SER A 97 -3.67 -11.10 12.61
C SER A 97 -3.24 -10.25 11.40
N PRO A 98 -1.97 -9.84 11.28
CA PRO A 98 -1.48 -9.00 10.17
C PRO A 98 -1.75 -9.57 8.77
N TRP A 99 -1.81 -10.90 8.63
CA TRP A 99 -2.11 -11.53 7.34
C TRP A 99 -3.59 -11.40 6.94
N ILE A 100 -4.53 -11.37 7.90
CA ILE A 100 -5.94 -11.08 7.64
C ILE A 100 -6.08 -9.65 7.15
N VAL A 101 -5.37 -8.72 7.81
CA VAL A 101 -5.34 -7.31 7.41
C VAL A 101 -4.74 -7.14 6.01
N ALA A 102 -3.68 -7.89 5.68
CA ALA A 102 -3.09 -7.92 4.35
C ALA A 102 -4.09 -8.45 3.28
N LEU A 103 -4.86 -9.48 3.61
CA LEU A 103 -5.89 -10.02 2.70
C LEU A 103 -7.02 -9.01 2.47
N ILE A 104 -7.51 -8.37 3.54
CA ILE A 104 -8.54 -7.33 3.43
C ILE A 104 -8.05 -6.14 2.61
N THR A 105 -6.80 -5.70 2.83
CA THR A 105 -6.22 -4.60 2.06
C THR A 105 -5.99 -4.97 0.59
N ALA A 106 -5.67 -6.23 0.28
CA ALA A 106 -5.59 -6.72 -1.10
C ALA A 106 -6.94 -6.71 -1.84
N LEU A 107 -8.07 -6.67 -1.13
CA LEU A 107 -9.40 -6.55 -1.73
C LEU A 107 -9.76 -5.10 -2.12
N GLN A 108 -9.05 -4.09 -1.60
CA GLN A 108 -9.29 -2.69 -1.93
C GLN A 108 -9.42 -2.42 -3.45
N PRO A 109 -8.49 -2.86 -4.33
CA PRO A 109 -8.61 -2.65 -5.77
C PRO A 109 -9.87 -3.28 -6.37
N MET A 110 -10.33 -4.42 -5.86
CA MET A 110 -11.56 -5.05 -6.32
C MET A 110 -12.78 -4.21 -5.93
N VAL A 111 -12.85 -3.76 -4.68
CA VAL A 111 -13.92 -2.87 -4.21
C VAL A 111 -13.92 -1.57 -5.02
N THR A 112 -12.76 -0.97 -5.25
CA THR A 112 -12.62 0.23 -6.09
C THR A 112 -13.09 -0.03 -7.52
N SER A 113 -12.77 -1.19 -8.12
CA SER A 113 -13.20 -1.54 -9.47
C SER A 113 -14.71 -1.78 -9.60
N VAL A 114 -15.36 -2.35 -8.57
CA VAL A 114 -16.81 -2.52 -8.55
C VAL A 114 -17.51 -1.16 -8.40
N LEU A 115 -16.94 -0.29 -7.56
CA LEU A 115 -17.46 1.04 -7.30
C LEU A 115 -17.19 2.05 -8.43
N SER A 116 -16.18 1.83 -9.28
CA SER A 116 -15.85 2.77 -10.37
C SER A 116 -16.97 2.91 -11.42
N GLY A 117 -17.74 1.85 -11.64
CA GLY A 117 -18.91 1.89 -12.52
C GLY A 117 -19.97 2.89 -12.05
N PRO A 118 -20.60 2.71 -10.87
CA PRO A 118 -21.63 3.62 -10.38
C PRO A 118 -21.10 5.02 -10.02
N LEU A 119 -19.89 5.15 -9.46
CA LEU A 119 -19.36 6.44 -9.01
C LEU A 119 -18.66 7.26 -10.10
N LEU A 120 -17.94 6.61 -11.03
CA LEU A 120 -17.15 7.29 -12.06
C LEU A 120 -17.65 7.04 -13.49
N GLN A 121 -18.68 6.20 -13.69
CA GLN A 121 -19.20 5.81 -15.01
C GLN A 121 -18.14 5.14 -15.92
N GLU A 122 -17.06 4.62 -15.33
CA GLU A 122 -16.00 3.92 -16.06
C GLU A 122 -16.25 2.41 -16.08
N ARG A 123 -16.09 1.80 -17.26
CA ARG A 123 -16.25 0.35 -17.43
C ARG A 123 -14.92 -0.36 -17.25
N VAL A 124 -14.85 -1.24 -16.25
CA VAL A 124 -13.72 -2.13 -16.02
C VAL A 124 -13.76 -3.27 -17.03
N SER A 125 -12.65 -3.47 -17.76
CA SER A 125 -12.51 -4.54 -18.75
C SER A 125 -12.46 -5.93 -18.08
N SER A 126 -12.95 -6.96 -18.78
CA SER A 126 -12.84 -8.36 -18.35
C SER A 126 -11.39 -8.80 -18.10
N MET A 127 -10.44 -8.21 -18.83
CA MET A 127 -9.01 -8.50 -18.67
C MET A 127 -8.42 -7.85 -17.40
N GLN A 128 -8.95 -6.71 -16.97
CA GLN A 128 -8.59 -6.09 -15.69
C GLN A 128 -9.12 -6.94 -14.53
N TRP A 129 -10.34 -7.46 -14.65
CA TRP A 129 -10.91 -8.43 -13.71
C TRP A 129 -10.07 -9.70 -13.59
N ALA A 130 -9.66 -10.29 -14.73
CA ALA A 130 -8.78 -11.45 -14.73
C ALA A 130 -7.44 -11.15 -14.03
N GLY A 131 -6.81 -10.01 -14.30
CA GLY A 131 -5.58 -9.58 -13.63
C GLY A 131 -5.73 -9.43 -12.12
N MET A 132 -6.85 -8.85 -11.66
CA MET A 132 -7.16 -8.71 -10.22
C MET A 132 -7.34 -10.06 -9.54
N VAL A 133 -8.08 -11.00 -10.16
CA VAL A 133 -8.28 -12.35 -9.60
C VAL A 133 -6.96 -13.12 -9.53
N ILE A 134 -6.15 -13.06 -10.59
CA ILE A 134 -4.82 -13.71 -10.61
C ILE A 134 -3.91 -13.09 -9.53
N GLY A 135 -3.90 -11.77 -9.39
CA GLY A 135 -3.15 -11.08 -8.34
C GLY A 135 -3.59 -11.50 -6.93
N LEU A 136 -4.91 -11.58 -6.70
CA LEU A 136 -5.46 -12.04 -5.42
C LEU A 136 -5.06 -13.49 -5.12
N LEU A 137 -5.16 -14.39 -6.11
CA LEU A 137 -4.71 -15.78 -5.98
C LEU A 137 -3.22 -15.86 -5.63
N GLY A 138 -2.39 -15.02 -6.25
CA GLY A 138 -0.97 -14.92 -5.92
C GLY A 138 -0.73 -14.52 -4.46
N VAL A 139 -1.47 -13.54 -3.95
CA VAL A 139 -1.40 -13.14 -2.53
C VAL A 139 -1.83 -14.28 -1.61
N VAL A 140 -2.94 -14.95 -1.91
CA VAL A 140 -3.43 -16.10 -1.14
C VAL A 140 -2.40 -17.23 -1.11
N LEU A 141 -1.74 -17.51 -2.25
CA LEU A 141 -0.72 -18.54 -2.34
C LEU A 141 0.51 -18.20 -1.48
N VAL A 142 1.04 -16.97 -1.60
CA VAL A 142 2.17 -16.50 -0.79
C VAL A 142 1.85 -16.52 0.70
N VAL A 143 0.65 -16.09 1.09
CA VAL A 143 0.21 -16.12 2.49
C VAL A 143 -0.02 -17.56 2.97
N GLY A 144 -0.57 -18.43 2.14
CA GLY A 144 -0.80 -19.84 2.46
C GLY A 144 0.50 -20.61 2.72
N THR A 145 1.56 -20.34 1.97
CA THR A 145 2.88 -20.98 2.21
C THR A 145 3.44 -20.68 3.61
N LYS A 146 3.21 -19.47 4.14
CA LYS A 146 3.61 -19.10 5.50
C LYS A 146 2.91 -19.95 6.58
N ILE A 147 1.67 -20.39 6.32
CA ILE A 147 0.89 -21.24 7.24
C ILE A 147 1.50 -22.65 7.27
N VAL A 148 1.88 -23.19 6.11
CA VAL A 148 2.53 -24.50 5.98
C VAL A 148 3.89 -24.50 6.69
N ASP A 149 4.68 -23.44 6.53
CA ASP A 149 5.97 -23.29 7.21
C ASP A 149 5.82 -23.19 8.74
N LEU A 150 4.80 -22.48 9.22
CA LEU A 150 4.49 -22.37 10.66
C LEU A 150 4.10 -23.73 11.25
N THR A 151 3.28 -24.52 10.55
CA THR A 151 2.90 -25.87 10.99
C THR A 151 4.10 -26.82 11.03
N ALA A 152 4.96 -26.79 10.02
CA ALA A 152 6.18 -27.61 9.98
C ALA A 152 7.20 -27.23 11.08
N ALA A 153 7.29 -25.94 11.42
CA ALA A 153 8.12 -25.47 12.53
C ALA A 153 7.58 -25.92 13.89
N THR A 154 6.27 -25.86 14.13
CA THR A 154 5.67 -26.36 15.38
C THR A 154 5.83 -27.87 15.55
N ASP A 155 5.71 -28.65 14.48
CA ASP A 155 5.92 -30.10 14.54
C ASP A 155 7.38 -30.45 14.86
N SER A 156 8.33 -29.67 14.35
CA SER A 156 9.76 -29.83 14.63
C SER A 156 10.12 -29.49 16.09
N ILE A 157 9.49 -28.47 16.67
CA ILE A 157 9.70 -28.07 18.06
C ILE A 157 9.00 -29.04 19.03
N ALA A 158 7.83 -29.57 18.65
CA ALA A 158 7.15 -30.62 19.39
C ALA A 158 7.96 -31.92 19.42
N PHE A 159 8.58 -32.30 18.30
CA PHE A 159 9.49 -33.45 18.22
C PHE A 159 10.74 -33.27 19.11
N CYS A 160 11.31 -32.07 19.15
CA CYS A 160 12.48 -31.76 19.98
C CYS A 160 12.18 -31.69 21.50
N ARG A 161 10.91 -31.63 21.90
CA ARG A 161 10.48 -31.65 23.32
C ARG A 161 10.14 -33.06 23.85
N VAL A 162 10.08 -34.06 22.97
CA VAL A 162 9.70 -35.45 23.30
C VAL A 162 10.93 -36.39 23.38
N GLN A 163 12.12 -35.93 22.98
CA GLN A 163 13.41 -36.57 23.26
C GLN A 163 14.13 -35.88 24.42
#